data_AF-A0A368FP32-F1
#
_entry.id   AF-A0A368FP32-F1
#
_cell.length_a   1.000
_cell.length_b   1.000
_cell.length_c   1.000
_cell.angle_alpha   90.00
_cell.angle_beta   90.00
_cell.angle_gamma   90.00
#
_symmetry.space_group_name_H-M   'P 1'
#
loop_
_entity.id
_entity.type
_entity.pdbx_description
1 polymer ?
#
loop_
_entity_poly.entity_id
_entity_poly.type
_entity_poly.pdbx_seq_one_letter_code
_entity_poly.pdbx_strand_id
1 'polypeptide(L)'
;MLAFPCGQAENRVDLPAKFLVFRGQLLCGKAENEEERVAIEGQLRVVNGRWEELRELSMHRQNALQLSLNRLQTKQLAAIDKWLSGMECEMMSCEPLADNQDAALRQIEAHTQLQAKIHAFQDTINDLSSFVAVVDEGESSDERVGALELSLHSIGERWRAICEWAEVRASQLDGLAELCAQTTEVFNTLCEWLKQREHELLGLKSAHHLEEPEQVAEQVRKLQRAEAALEAEHGSFVRLSQLSCELVARLEKGNGAAANEVRRRLDTVTQRWDNLVARIEEHSRTLVQSGKADVRQFLAATGPQAGPSAIDQNVKADRVVKPTESSLKSTTMEALAADPGETTTDTEPEEATHQIVERFLKHVAKLTAEMEPLQAWTSTFSVSRKPDQVRKMISICQEKLIEIKDQEAKVNRLQLELEHMHLSADLTPAHLKRANDAFEKFAKGWARIVTKISEAMNVLTGHDEADEEQVVAKGIEQWIEGCDK
;
A
#
# COMPACT_ATOMS: atom_id res chain seq x y z
N MET A 1 5.07 21.66 8.36
CA MET A 1 6.10 22.66 8.71
C MET A 1 5.42 23.91 9.22
N LEU A 2 5.82 24.40 10.39
CA LEU A 2 5.48 25.74 10.88
C LEU A 2 6.72 26.62 10.75
N ALA A 3 6.60 27.79 10.13
CA ALA A 3 7.68 28.78 10.09
C ALA A 3 7.61 29.64 11.37
N PHE A 4 8.73 29.77 12.08
CA PHE A 4 8.83 30.67 13.24
C PHE A 4 9.57 31.96 12.82
N PRO A 5 8.87 33.10 12.65
CA PRO A 5 9.49 34.35 12.22
C PRO A 5 10.19 35.05 13.40
N CYS A 6 11.52 35.17 13.33
CA CYS A 6 12.36 35.64 14.42
C CYS A 6 11.96 37.06 14.94
N GLY A 7 11.66 37.98 14.01
CA GLY A 7 11.32 39.39 14.28
C GLY A 7 9.93 39.66 14.88
N GLN A 8 9.03 38.67 14.99
CA GLN A 8 7.73 38.89 15.65
C GLN A 8 7.83 38.91 17.18
N ALA A 9 8.83 38.25 17.77
CA ALA A 9 9.10 38.34 19.20
C ALA A 9 9.55 39.76 19.58
N GLU A 10 10.51 40.30 18.81
CA GLU A 10 11.11 41.61 19.01
C GLU A 10 10.06 42.74 19.06
N ASN A 11 9.14 42.77 18.09
CA ASN A 11 8.09 43.79 18.02
C ASN A 11 7.06 43.72 19.17
N ARG A 12 6.78 42.52 19.70
CA ARG A 12 5.85 42.36 20.85
C ARG A 12 6.47 42.81 22.17
N VAL A 13 7.78 42.56 22.32
CA VAL A 13 8.52 42.91 23.53
C VAL A 13 8.73 44.43 23.58
N ASP A 14 9.22 45.06 22.51
CA ASP A 14 9.62 46.49 22.53
C ASP A 14 8.51 47.53 22.71
N LEU A 15 7.26 47.22 22.37
CA LEU A 15 6.20 48.23 22.24
C LEU A 15 5.85 48.97 23.56
N PRO A 16 5.69 48.29 24.72
CA PRO A 16 5.41 48.95 25.99
C PRO A 16 6.57 49.81 26.50
N ALA A 17 7.81 49.39 26.25
CA ALA A 17 9.01 50.12 26.67
C ALA A 17 9.19 51.42 25.87
N LYS A 18 9.04 51.36 24.54
CA LYS A 18 9.02 52.54 23.66
C LYS A 18 7.92 53.54 24.07
N PHE A 19 6.74 53.05 24.48
CA PHE A 19 5.66 53.88 25.01
C PHE A 19 5.98 54.50 26.38
N LEU A 20 6.60 53.76 27.30
CA LEU A 20 7.05 54.26 28.61
C LEU A 20 8.11 55.36 28.46
N VAL A 21 9.13 55.14 27.62
CA VAL A 21 10.19 56.13 27.35
C VAL A 21 9.60 57.40 26.73
N PHE A 22 8.72 57.26 25.73
CA PHE A 22 8.03 58.40 25.10
C PHE A 22 7.17 59.20 26.09
N ARG A 23 6.41 58.53 26.97
CA ARG A 23 5.60 59.22 27.99
C ARG A 23 6.44 59.92 29.05
N GLY A 24 7.58 59.35 29.45
CA GLY A 24 8.50 60.02 30.36
C GLY A 24 9.16 61.26 29.72
N GLN A 25 9.58 61.19 28.46
CA GLN A 25 10.10 62.36 27.72
C GLN A 25 9.06 63.50 27.67
N LEU A 26 7.78 63.15 27.47
CA LEU A 26 6.64 64.07 27.56
C LEU A 26 6.38 64.65 28.97
N LEU A 27 6.84 63.99 30.03
CA LEU A 27 6.80 64.50 31.41
C LEU A 27 7.99 65.42 31.69
N CYS A 28 9.21 65.08 31.26
CA CYS A 28 10.37 65.98 31.33
C CYS A 28 10.09 67.30 30.57
N GLY A 29 9.40 67.23 29.43
CA GLY A 29 8.94 68.40 28.67
C GLY A 29 7.86 69.25 29.33
N LYS A 30 7.36 68.85 30.52
CA LYS A 30 6.33 69.55 31.30
C LYS A 30 6.73 69.82 32.76
N ALA A 31 7.90 69.37 33.20
CA ALA A 31 8.42 69.67 34.53
C ALA A 31 8.80 71.15 34.61
N GLU A 32 8.26 71.87 35.60
CA GLU A 32 8.57 73.28 35.84
C GLU A 32 9.86 73.46 36.66
N ASN A 33 10.27 72.42 37.39
CA ASN A 33 11.48 72.39 38.23
C ASN A 33 12.58 71.54 37.59
N GLU A 34 13.82 72.06 37.55
CA GLU A 34 14.98 71.34 36.98
C GLU A 34 15.32 70.06 37.76
N GLU A 35 15.17 70.07 39.10
CA GLU A 35 15.39 68.87 39.93
C GLU A 35 14.41 67.73 39.59
N GLU A 36 13.16 68.06 39.26
CA GLU A 36 12.16 67.08 38.82
C GLU A 36 12.49 66.54 37.44
N ARG A 37 12.90 67.41 36.49
CA ARG A 37 13.41 67.00 35.18
C ARG A 37 14.57 66.02 35.32
N VAL A 38 15.59 66.37 36.09
CA VAL A 38 16.78 65.53 36.31
C VAL A 38 16.41 64.19 36.97
N ALA A 39 15.44 64.18 37.90
CA ALA A 39 14.94 62.97 38.53
C ALA A 39 14.21 62.05 37.52
N ILE A 40 13.31 62.59 36.69
CA ILE A 40 12.57 61.81 35.68
C ILE A 40 13.52 61.30 34.59
N GLU A 41 14.48 62.11 34.13
CA GLU A 41 15.52 61.68 33.17
C GLU A 41 16.44 60.59 33.76
N GLY A 42 16.74 60.66 35.07
CA GLY A 42 17.44 59.60 35.79
C GLY A 42 16.65 58.29 35.85
N GLN A 43 15.36 58.36 36.21
CA GLN A 43 14.48 57.19 36.24
C GLN A 43 14.30 56.56 34.85
N LEU A 44 14.10 57.37 33.81
CA LEU A 44 14.05 56.92 32.42
C LEU A 44 15.31 56.16 32.01
N ARG A 45 16.49 56.67 32.36
CA ARG A 45 17.78 56.02 32.06
C ARG A 45 17.90 54.64 32.73
N VAL A 46 17.43 54.51 33.97
CA VAL A 46 17.40 53.23 34.70
C VAL A 46 16.39 52.25 34.09
N VAL A 47 15.20 52.72 33.71
CA VAL A 47 14.18 51.88 33.05
C VAL A 47 14.66 51.41 31.68
N ASN A 48 15.27 52.29 30.87
CA ASN A 48 15.81 51.90 29.56
C ASN A 48 17.02 50.97 29.67
N GLY A 49 17.89 51.14 30.68
CA GLY A 49 19.02 50.22 30.91
C GLY A 49 18.53 48.80 31.22
N ARG A 50 17.64 48.67 32.21
CA ARG A 50 17.01 47.39 32.58
C ARG A 50 16.19 46.78 31.45
N TRP A 51 15.63 47.61 30.58
CA TRP A 51 14.92 47.14 29.39
C TRP A 51 15.85 46.48 28.38
N GLU A 52 16.96 47.14 28.05
CA GLU A 52 17.94 46.61 27.10
C GLU A 52 18.61 45.34 27.64
N GLU A 53 18.95 45.31 28.94
CA GLU A 53 19.43 44.11 29.63
C GLU A 53 18.46 42.92 29.50
N LEU A 54 17.15 43.17 29.62
CA LEU A 54 16.11 42.14 29.48
C LEU A 54 15.92 41.71 28.01
N ARG A 55 15.99 42.65 27.06
CA ARG A 55 15.90 42.40 25.62
C ARG A 55 17.05 41.51 25.15
N GLU A 56 18.29 41.88 25.50
CA GLU A 56 19.51 41.10 25.22
C GLU A 56 19.44 39.69 25.84
N LEU A 57 19.03 39.57 27.11
CA LEU A 57 18.88 38.26 27.76
C LEU A 57 17.79 37.39 27.08
N SER A 58 16.69 38.01 26.64
CA SER A 58 15.62 37.32 25.90
C SER A 58 16.10 36.86 24.52
N MET A 59 16.80 37.71 23.76
CA MET A 59 17.40 37.37 22.47
C MET A 59 18.44 36.26 22.61
N HIS A 60 19.31 36.34 23.62
CA HIS A 60 20.30 35.29 23.89
C HIS A 60 19.62 33.94 24.21
N ARG A 61 18.55 33.95 25.02
CA ARG A 61 17.76 32.74 25.31
C ARG A 61 17.06 32.19 24.07
N GLN A 62 16.47 33.05 23.23
CA GLN A 62 15.85 32.66 21.95
C GLN A 62 16.87 32.00 21.01
N ASN A 63 18.04 32.61 20.83
CA ASN A 63 19.12 32.08 20.00
C ASN A 63 19.68 30.76 20.54
N ALA A 64 19.86 30.63 21.87
CA ALA A 64 20.32 29.39 22.49
C ALA A 64 19.31 28.23 22.35
N LEU A 65 18.01 28.51 22.49
CA LEU A 65 16.94 27.54 22.23
C LEU A 65 16.92 27.12 20.76
N GLN A 66 17.04 28.08 19.84
CA GLN A 66 17.02 27.82 18.40
C GLN A 66 18.22 26.97 17.93
N LEU A 67 19.42 27.26 18.43
CA LEU A 67 20.61 26.43 18.19
C LEU A 67 20.44 25.01 18.75
N SER A 68 19.78 24.87 19.91
CA SER A 68 19.48 23.54 20.47
C SER A 68 18.48 22.76 19.61
N LEU A 69 17.40 23.40 19.16
CA LEU A 69 16.37 22.82 18.29
C LEU A 69 16.97 22.35 16.95
N ASN A 70 17.69 23.22 16.25
CA ASN A 70 18.30 22.89 14.97
C ASN A 70 19.34 21.75 15.09
N ARG A 71 20.10 21.70 16.20
CA ARG A 71 21.02 20.61 16.51
C ARG A 71 20.30 19.28 16.79
N LEU A 72 19.10 19.30 17.38
CA LEU A 72 18.29 18.10 17.59
C LEU A 72 17.68 17.61 16.27
N GLN A 73 17.07 18.51 15.48
CA GLN A 73 16.56 18.22 14.14
C GLN A 73 17.64 17.60 13.23
N THR A 74 18.81 18.23 13.15
CA THR A 74 19.95 17.74 12.34
C THR A 74 20.39 16.33 12.79
N LYS A 75 20.38 16.04 14.09
CA LYS A 75 20.70 14.71 14.62
C LYS A 75 19.64 13.66 14.26
N GLN A 76 18.37 14.02 14.29
CA GLN A 76 17.27 13.12 13.93
C GLN A 76 17.27 12.83 12.43
N LEU A 77 17.50 13.82 11.58
CA LEU A 77 17.69 13.63 10.13
C LEU A 77 18.88 12.70 9.83
N ALA A 78 20.03 12.89 10.49
CA ALA A 78 21.19 12.01 10.33
C ALA A 78 20.95 10.57 10.86
N ALA A 79 20.09 10.40 11.85
CA ALA A 79 19.68 9.07 12.32
C ALA A 79 18.73 8.38 11.31
N ILE A 80 17.82 9.14 10.70
CA ILE A 80 16.89 8.67 9.66
C ILE A 80 17.65 8.32 8.38
N ASP A 81 18.52 9.19 7.88
CA ASP A 81 19.39 8.93 6.72
C ASP A 81 20.23 7.65 6.90
N LYS A 82 20.81 7.46 8.10
CA LYS A 82 21.54 6.24 8.44
C LYS A 82 20.66 4.99 8.47
N TRP A 83 19.41 5.10 8.96
CA TRP A 83 18.46 3.98 8.97
C TRP A 83 18.03 3.61 7.55
N LEU A 84 17.67 4.61 6.73
CA LEU A 84 17.30 4.42 5.31
C LEU A 84 18.45 3.74 4.55
N SER A 85 19.67 4.25 4.69
CA SER A 85 20.87 3.68 4.05
C SER A 85 21.16 2.24 4.51
N GLY A 86 20.83 1.91 5.77
CA GLY A 86 20.91 0.55 6.28
C GLY A 86 19.87 -0.39 5.65
N MET A 87 18.63 0.08 5.53
CA MET A 87 17.52 -0.65 4.93
C MET A 87 17.73 -0.85 3.42
N GLU A 88 18.19 0.18 2.70
CA GLU A 88 18.53 0.12 1.28
C GLU A 88 19.66 -0.90 1.01
N CYS A 89 20.68 -0.95 1.87
CA CYS A 89 21.71 -1.99 1.83
C CYS A 89 21.13 -3.39 2.10
N GLU A 90 20.22 -3.54 3.07
CA GLU A 90 19.56 -4.81 3.36
C GLU A 90 18.73 -5.30 2.15
N MET A 91 17.95 -4.40 1.53
CA MET A 91 17.20 -4.63 0.30
C MET A 91 18.09 -5.02 -0.89
N MET A 92 19.19 -4.30 -1.12
CA MET A 92 20.16 -4.64 -2.19
C MET A 92 20.89 -5.97 -1.93
N SER A 93 20.99 -6.40 -0.67
CA SER A 93 21.61 -7.68 -0.29
C SER A 93 20.65 -8.88 -0.33
N CYS A 94 19.34 -8.67 -0.56
CA CYS A 94 18.35 -9.72 -0.57
C CYS A 94 18.57 -10.72 -1.73
N GLU A 95 18.46 -12.01 -1.41
CA GLU A 95 18.61 -13.09 -2.40
C GLU A 95 17.56 -12.99 -3.54
N PRO A 96 17.92 -13.46 -4.77
CA PRO A 96 16.96 -13.74 -5.83
C PRO A 96 15.78 -14.58 -5.34
N LEU A 97 14.63 -14.46 -6.01
CA LEU A 97 13.40 -15.13 -5.59
C LEU A 97 13.60 -16.67 -5.54
N ALA A 98 13.23 -17.27 -4.40
CA ALA A 98 13.50 -18.68 -4.12
C ALA A 98 12.85 -19.68 -5.09
N ASP A 99 13.58 -20.72 -5.45
CA ASP A 99 13.18 -21.78 -6.40
C ASP A 99 12.69 -23.08 -5.72
N ASN A 100 12.71 -23.11 -4.39
CA ASN A 100 12.33 -24.26 -3.56
C ASN A 100 11.64 -23.81 -2.27
N GLN A 101 10.85 -24.72 -1.67
CA GLN A 101 10.00 -24.44 -0.51
C GLN A 101 10.80 -23.93 0.71
N ASP A 102 11.90 -24.59 1.08
CA ASP A 102 12.69 -24.23 2.27
C ASP A 102 13.41 -22.88 2.13
N ALA A 103 13.82 -22.52 0.91
CA ALA A 103 14.33 -21.18 0.61
C ALA A 103 13.22 -20.13 0.62
N ALA A 104 12.04 -20.42 0.07
CA ALA A 104 10.91 -19.50 0.07
C ALA A 104 10.43 -19.20 1.49
N LEU A 105 10.32 -20.21 2.37
CA LEU A 105 9.96 -20.02 3.78
C LEU A 105 10.99 -19.16 4.54
N ARG A 106 12.30 -19.35 4.30
CA ARG A 106 13.34 -18.49 4.87
C ARG A 106 13.27 -17.05 4.37
N GLN A 107 12.95 -16.85 3.09
CA GLN A 107 12.78 -15.51 2.51
C GLN A 107 11.50 -14.82 3.02
N ILE A 108 10.42 -15.56 3.26
CA ILE A 108 9.20 -15.05 3.91
C ILE A 108 9.52 -14.56 5.33
N GLU A 109 10.13 -15.40 6.18
CA GLU A 109 10.48 -15.03 7.56
C GLU A 109 11.41 -13.80 7.61
N ALA A 110 12.46 -13.78 6.81
CA ALA A 110 13.36 -12.62 6.70
C ALA A 110 12.63 -11.36 6.23
N HIS A 111 11.68 -11.50 5.30
CA HIS A 111 10.87 -10.38 4.82
C HIS A 111 9.87 -9.89 5.87
N THR A 112 9.24 -10.76 6.66
CA THR A 112 8.38 -10.37 7.79
C THR A 112 9.18 -9.61 8.86
N GLN A 113 10.41 -10.01 9.15
CA GLN A 113 11.31 -9.25 10.03
C GLN A 113 11.66 -7.87 9.45
N LEU A 114 11.86 -7.77 8.13
CA LEU A 114 12.10 -6.50 7.43
C LEU A 114 10.87 -5.59 7.46
N GLN A 115 9.66 -6.11 7.22
CA GLN A 115 8.40 -5.38 7.38
C GLN A 115 8.21 -4.89 8.81
N ALA A 116 8.54 -5.69 9.82
CA ALA A 116 8.50 -5.28 11.22
C ALA A 116 9.46 -4.11 11.53
N LYS A 117 10.66 -4.08 10.93
CA LYS A 117 11.58 -2.93 11.02
C LYS A 117 10.97 -1.67 10.40
N ILE A 118 10.34 -1.78 9.22
CA ILE A 118 9.66 -0.66 8.54
C ILE A 118 8.52 -0.14 9.42
N HIS A 119 7.60 -0.99 9.87
CA HIS A 119 6.48 -0.57 10.72
C HIS A 119 6.94 0.09 12.03
N ALA A 120 7.99 -0.42 12.67
CA ALA A 120 8.57 0.19 13.87
C ALA A 120 9.25 1.56 13.62
N PHE A 121 9.60 1.88 12.37
CA PHE A 121 10.21 3.16 11.99
C PHE A 121 9.21 4.19 11.48
N GLN A 122 7.98 3.77 11.15
CA GLN A 122 6.92 4.65 10.63
C GLN A 122 6.64 5.86 11.54
N ASP A 123 6.68 5.70 12.86
CA ASP A 123 6.46 6.82 13.80
C ASP A 123 7.62 7.83 13.77
N THR A 124 8.87 7.38 13.61
CA THR A 124 10.03 8.28 13.44
C THR A 124 9.96 9.08 12.13
N ILE A 125 9.28 8.54 11.10
CA ILE A 125 8.96 9.25 9.85
C ILE A 125 7.76 10.19 10.04
N ASN A 126 6.73 9.80 10.81
CA ASN A 126 5.59 10.66 11.14
C ASN A 126 6.05 11.94 11.87
N ASP A 127 7.00 11.82 12.79
CA ASP A 127 7.57 12.93 13.56
C ASP A 127 8.23 14.01 12.69
N LEU A 128 8.70 13.69 11.48
CA LEU A 128 9.25 14.68 10.53
C LEU A 128 8.24 15.77 10.17
N SER A 129 6.94 15.49 10.24
CA SER A 129 5.88 16.50 9.99
C SER A 129 5.92 17.67 10.98
N SER A 130 6.46 17.44 12.19
CA SER A 130 6.62 18.45 13.25
C SER A 130 7.84 19.37 13.06
N PHE A 131 8.66 19.15 12.02
CA PHE A 131 9.86 19.94 11.82
C PHE A 131 9.53 21.41 11.50
N VAL A 132 10.35 22.30 12.09
CA VAL A 132 10.23 23.75 12.07
C VAL A 132 11.48 24.33 11.44
N ALA A 133 11.33 24.98 10.29
CA ALA A 133 12.34 25.86 9.75
C ALA A 133 12.20 27.25 10.39
N VAL A 134 13.31 27.91 10.69
CA VAL A 134 13.30 29.30 11.18
C VAL A 134 13.76 30.24 10.09
N VAL A 135 12.94 31.27 9.91
CA VAL A 135 13.07 32.28 8.86
C VAL A 135 13.51 33.59 9.49
N ASP A 136 14.72 34.02 9.13
CA ASP A 136 15.24 35.36 9.37
C ASP A 136 15.12 36.19 8.08
N GLU A 137 15.08 37.52 8.17
CA GLU A 137 14.88 38.44 7.03
C GLU A 137 16.14 38.64 6.16
N GLY A 138 16.89 37.56 5.86
CA GLY A 138 18.14 37.61 5.09
C GLY A 138 18.36 36.40 4.18
N GLU A 139 19.09 36.61 3.09
CA GLU A 139 19.29 35.65 2.00
C GLU A 139 19.79 34.27 2.46
N SER A 140 20.68 34.23 3.46
CA SER A 140 21.18 33.00 4.08
C SER A 140 20.15 32.24 4.93
N SER A 141 18.90 32.69 4.98
CA SER A 141 17.79 31.95 5.58
C SER A 141 17.06 31.09 4.55
N ASP A 142 16.84 31.58 3.33
CA ASP A 142 16.21 30.80 2.24
C ASP A 142 17.06 29.58 1.89
N GLU A 143 18.39 29.73 1.84
CA GLU A 143 19.33 28.61 1.62
C GLU A 143 19.16 27.50 2.67
N ARG A 144 18.90 27.86 3.94
CA ARG A 144 18.72 26.90 5.05
C ARG A 144 17.35 26.22 5.00
N VAL A 145 16.30 26.98 4.65
CA VAL A 145 14.95 26.44 4.46
C VAL A 145 14.96 25.44 3.31
N GLY A 146 15.46 25.85 2.13
CA GLY A 146 15.57 24.98 0.95
C GLY A 146 16.43 23.75 1.17
N ALA A 147 17.56 23.85 1.90
CA ALA A 147 18.37 22.69 2.26
C ALA A 147 17.63 21.68 3.16
N LEU A 148 16.81 22.17 4.10
CA LEU A 148 15.97 21.30 4.94
C LEU A 148 14.81 20.69 4.13
N GLU A 149 14.17 21.44 3.25
CA GLU A 149 13.11 20.94 2.36
C GLU A 149 13.62 19.84 1.41
N LEU A 150 14.80 20.03 0.79
CA LEU A 150 15.44 19.03 -0.05
C LEU A 150 15.80 17.77 0.75
N SER A 151 16.27 17.91 1.99
CA SER A 151 16.57 16.77 2.88
C SER A 151 15.29 15.98 3.23
N LEU A 152 14.22 16.67 3.64
CA LEU A 152 12.92 16.06 3.95
C LEU A 152 12.29 15.40 2.72
N HIS A 153 12.41 16.02 1.54
CA HIS A 153 11.94 15.47 0.27
C HIS A 153 12.68 14.17 -0.08
N SER A 154 14.02 14.19 -0.07
CA SER A 154 14.85 13.01 -0.36
C SER A 154 14.57 11.85 0.61
N ILE A 155 14.39 12.14 1.90
CA ILE A 155 13.97 11.16 2.92
C ILE A 155 12.60 10.57 2.58
N GLY A 156 11.62 11.41 2.19
CA GLY A 156 10.27 10.98 1.81
C GLY A 156 10.22 10.12 0.54
N GLU A 157 11.07 10.41 -0.46
CA GLU A 157 11.18 9.58 -1.66
C GLU A 157 11.82 8.22 -1.38
N ARG A 158 12.92 8.19 -0.62
CA ARG A 158 13.60 6.95 -0.22
C ARG A 158 12.70 6.08 0.65
N TRP A 159 11.98 6.68 1.61
CA TRP A 159 10.97 5.98 2.41
C TRP A 159 9.88 5.34 1.55
N ARG A 160 9.36 6.07 0.56
CA ARG A 160 8.36 5.55 -0.39
C ARG A 160 8.90 4.36 -1.17
N ALA A 161 10.13 4.46 -1.70
CA ALA A 161 10.77 3.39 -2.47
C ALA A 161 11.03 2.13 -1.62
N ILE A 162 11.38 2.28 -0.34
CA ILE A 162 11.51 1.16 0.62
C ILE A 162 10.16 0.47 0.83
N CYS A 163 9.08 1.24 1.02
CA CYS A 163 7.73 0.69 1.21
C CYS A 163 7.22 -0.02 -0.04
N GLU A 164 7.32 0.62 -1.21
CA GLU A 164 6.91 0.05 -2.51
C GLU A 164 7.68 -1.24 -2.83
N TRP A 165 9.00 -1.25 -2.61
CA TRP A 165 9.81 -2.47 -2.75
C TRP A 165 9.35 -3.57 -1.79
N ALA A 166 8.99 -3.22 -0.54
CA ALA A 166 8.54 -4.20 0.44
C ALA A 166 7.18 -4.81 0.06
N GLU A 167 6.22 -4.01 -0.41
CA GLU A 167 4.94 -4.50 -0.94
C GLU A 167 5.11 -5.39 -2.18
N VAL A 168 5.99 -4.98 -3.11
CA VAL A 168 6.35 -5.79 -4.28
C VAL A 168 7.01 -7.11 -3.87
N ARG A 169 7.93 -7.11 -2.89
CA ARG A 169 8.59 -8.34 -2.42
C ARG A 169 7.62 -9.26 -1.66
N ALA A 170 6.69 -8.70 -0.90
CA ALA A 170 5.62 -9.47 -0.24
C ALA A 170 4.76 -10.22 -1.29
N SER A 171 4.26 -9.51 -2.31
CA SER A 171 3.44 -10.12 -3.37
C SER A 171 4.18 -11.14 -4.23
N GLN A 172 5.51 -11.03 -4.36
CA GLN A 172 6.34 -12.07 -5.01
C GLN A 172 6.44 -13.35 -4.17
N LEU A 173 6.53 -13.23 -2.85
CA LEU A 173 6.69 -14.34 -1.91
C LEU A 173 5.36 -15.01 -1.53
N ASP A 174 4.23 -14.31 -1.63
CA ASP A 174 2.91 -14.83 -1.27
C ASP A 174 2.52 -16.07 -2.10
N GLY A 175 2.18 -17.16 -1.42
CA GLY A 175 1.93 -18.49 -2.04
C GLY A 175 3.15 -19.17 -2.68
N LEU A 176 4.31 -18.53 -2.81
CA LEU A 176 5.47 -19.07 -3.54
C LEU A 176 5.97 -20.39 -2.96
N ALA A 177 6.06 -20.50 -1.63
CA ALA A 177 6.52 -21.71 -0.96
C ALA A 177 5.64 -22.92 -1.25
N GLU A 178 4.32 -22.71 -1.34
CA GLU A 178 3.35 -23.75 -1.70
C GLU A 178 3.44 -24.10 -3.19
N LEU A 179 3.52 -23.10 -4.08
CA LEU A 179 3.67 -23.33 -5.52
C LEU A 179 4.95 -24.14 -5.84
N CYS A 180 6.08 -23.80 -5.21
CA CYS A 180 7.32 -24.57 -5.32
C CYS A 180 7.17 -26.02 -4.80
N ALA A 181 6.44 -26.21 -3.70
CA ALA A 181 6.18 -27.53 -3.12
C ALA A 181 5.29 -28.39 -4.05
N GLN A 182 4.11 -27.89 -4.44
CA GLN A 182 3.18 -28.60 -5.32
C GLN A 182 3.83 -28.93 -6.68
N THR A 183 4.56 -27.99 -7.28
CA THR A 183 5.26 -28.23 -8.56
C THR A 183 6.29 -29.34 -8.42
N THR A 184 7.04 -29.37 -7.32
CA THR A 184 8.07 -30.38 -7.05
C THR A 184 7.47 -31.76 -6.74
N GLU A 185 6.38 -31.81 -5.97
CA GLU A 185 5.64 -33.04 -5.67
C GLU A 185 5.09 -33.70 -6.95
N VAL A 186 4.33 -32.95 -7.75
CA VAL A 186 3.75 -33.48 -9.00
C VAL A 186 4.86 -33.85 -10.00
N PHE A 187 5.92 -33.06 -10.11
CA PHE A 187 7.09 -33.39 -10.95
C PHE A 187 7.74 -34.71 -10.55
N ASN A 188 7.99 -34.92 -9.26
CA ASN A 188 8.66 -36.13 -8.77
C ASN A 188 7.78 -37.38 -8.97
N THR A 189 6.49 -37.27 -8.63
CA THR A 189 5.49 -38.34 -8.81
C THR A 189 5.39 -38.75 -10.29
N LEU A 190 5.22 -37.78 -11.20
CA LEU A 190 5.11 -38.06 -12.62
C LEU A 190 6.43 -38.56 -13.24
N CYS A 191 7.59 -38.09 -12.76
CA CYS A 191 8.89 -38.58 -13.22
C CYS A 191 9.13 -40.05 -12.88
N GLU A 192 8.70 -40.50 -11.69
CA GLU A 192 8.77 -41.89 -11.25
C GLU A 192 7.73 -42.77 -11.95
N TRP A 193 6.48 -42.27 -12.13
CA TRP A 193 5.48 -42.97 -12.94
C TRP A 193 5.97 -43.19 -14.38
N LEU A 194 6.47 -42.14 -15.04
CA LEU A 194 7.05 -42.22 -16.38
C LEU A 194 8.16 -43.28 -16.44
N LYS A 195 9.07 -43.28 -15.45
CA LYS A 195 10.19 -44.23 -15.36
C LYS A 195 9.71 -45.68 -15.27
N GLN A 196 8.60 -45.94 -14.56
CA GLN A 196 7.99 -47.26 -14.47
C GLN A 196 7.30 -47.66 -15.78
N ARG A 197 6.54 -46.76 -16.42
CA ARG A 197 5.92 -47.03 -17.73
C ARG A 197 6.96 -47.27 -18.82
N GLU A 198 7.98 -46.40 -18.91
CA GLU A 198 9.10 -46.48 -19.84
C GLU A 198 9.80 -47.84 -19.77
N HIS A 199 9.98 -48.36 -18.55
CA HIS A 199 10.57 -49.67 -18.26
C HIS A 199 9.65 -50.83 -18.65
N GLU A 200 8.35 -50.77 -18.32
CA GLU A 200 7.40 -51.80 -18.76
C GLU A 200 7.32 -51.93 -20.29
N LEU A 201 7.40 -50.81 -21.02
CA LEU A 201 7.45 -50.83 -22.49
C LEU A 201 8.76 -51.39 -23.06
N LEU A 202 9.83 -51.56 -22.28
CA LEU A 202 11.03 -52.31 -22.73
C LEU A 202 10.74 -53.82 -22.84
N GLY A 203 9.69 -54.31 -22.17
CA GLY A 203 9.25 -55.71 -22.23
C GLY A 203 8.36 -56.05 -23.44
N LEU A 204 8.18 -55.13 -24.39
CA LEU A 204 7.48 -55.37 -25.65
C LEU A 204 8.39 -56.05 -26.67
N LYS A 205 7.86 -57.06 -27.37
CA LYS A 205 8.56 -57.72 -28.49
C LYS A 205 8.22 -57.02 -29.80
N SER A 206 9.16 -57.01 -30.75
CA SER A 206 8.84 -56.71 -32.15
C SER A 206 7.79 -57.71 -32.67
N ALA A 207 6.84 -57.23 -33.50
CA ALA A 207 5.75 -58.04 -34.05
C ALA A 207 6.24 -59.30 -34.81
N HIS A 208 7.47 -59.29 -35.33
CA HIS A 208 8.09 -60.47 -35.95
C HIS A 208 8.31 -61.61 -34.95
N HIS A 209 8.70 -61.32 -33.70
CA HIS A 209 9.04 -62.31 -32.66
C HIS A 209 7.82 -62.81 -31.83
N LEU A 210 6.61 -62.63 -32.36
CA LEU A 210 5.35 -63.09 -31.78
C LEU A 210 4.78 -64.22 -32.65
N GLU A 211 5.21 -65.45 -32.42
CA GLU A 211 4.84 -66.60 -33.25
C GLU A 211 3.52 -67.27 -32.81
N GLU A 212 3.21 -67.23 -31.51
CA GLU A 212 2.00 -67.82 -30.92
C GLU A 212 0.89 -66.78 -30.71
N PRO A 213 -0.38 -67.15 -30.91
CA PRO A 213 -1.52 -66.22 -30.74
C PRO A 213 -1.68 -65.75 -29.28
N GLU A 214 -1.29 -66.56 -28.29
CA GLU A 214 -1.33 -66.15 -26.88
C GLU A 214 -0.31 -65.05 -26.57
N GLN A 215 0.88 -65.10 -27.18
CA GLN A 215 1.90 -64.06 -27.03
C GLN A 215 1.45 -62.73 -27.67
N VAL A 216 0.76 -62.81 -28.82
CA VAL A 216 0.13 -61.64 -29.44
C VAL A 216 -0.96 -61.07 -28.55
N ALA A 217 -1.87 -61.90 -28.05
CA ALA A 217 -2.98 -61.48 -27.21
C ALA A 217 -2.51 -60.82 -25.89
N GLU A 218 -1.44 -61.33 -25.26
CA GLU A 218 -0.88 -60.67 -24.08
C GLU A 218 -0.13 -59.37 -24.42
N GLN A 219 0.47 -59.25 -25.61
CA GLN A 219 1.04 -57.97 -26.03
C GLN A 219 -0.05 -56.92 -26.34
N VAL A 220 -1.18 -57.31 -26.94
CA VAL A 220 -2.37 -56.43 -27.08
C VAL A 220 -2.81 -55.92 -25.70
N ARG A 221 -2.98 -56.82 -24.72
CA ARG A 221 -3.39 -56.44 -23.35
C ARG A 221 -2.37 -55.52 -22.67
N LYS A 222 -1.06 -55.72 -22.88
CA LYS A 222 -0.03 -54.82 -22.35
C LYS A 222 -0.11 -53.42 -22.93
N LEU A 223 -0.34 -53.30 -24.24
CA LEU A 223 -0.53 -52.01 -24.91
C LEU A 223 -1.80 -51.31 -24.42
N GLN A 224 -2.94 -52.01 -24.37
CA GLN A 224 -4.20 -51.46 -23.85
C GLN A 224 -4.10 -50.98 -22.39
N ARG A 225 -3.37 -51.73 -21.53
CA ARG A 225 -3.11 -51.30 -20.14
C ARG A 225 -2.22 -50.05 -20.08
N ALA A 226 -1.22 -49.94 -20.95
CA ALA A 226 -0.34 -48.77 -21.00
C ALA A 226 -1.06 -47.53 -21.53
N GLU A 227 -1.89 -47.68 -22.56
CA GLU A 227 -2.75 -46.65 -23.15
C GLU A 227 -3.77 -46.12 -22.12
N ALA A 228 -4.51 -47.02 -21.44
CA ALA A 228 -5.45 -46.63 -20.39
C ALA A 228 -4.77 -45.99 -19.16
N ALA A 229 -3.55 -46.40 -18.81
CA ALA A 229 -2.77 -45.75 -17.76
C ALA A 229 -2.27 -44.36 -18.16
N LEU A 230 -1.96 -44.14 -19.44
CA LEU A 230 -1.51 -42.86 -19.97
C LEU A 230 -2.66 -41.85 -20.01
N GLU A 231 -3.86 -42.27 -20.42
CA GLU A 231 -5.07 -41.44 -20.32
C GLU A 231 -5.36 -41.04 -18.86
N ALA A 232 -5.23 -41.99 -17.92
CA ALA A 232 -5.47 -41.73 -16.49
C ALA A 232 -4.52 -40.69 -15.87
N GLU A 233 -3.23 -40.70 -16.24
CA GLU A 233 -2.24 -39.72 -15.73
C GLU A 233 -2.16 -38.43 -16.57
N HIS A 234 -2.93 -38.30 -17.65
CA HIS A 234 -2.90 -37.09 -18.48
C HIS A 234 -3.25 -35.83 -17.66
N GLY A 235 -4.18 -35.95 -16.71
CA GLY A 235 -4.49 -34.88 -15.75
C GLY A 235 -3.30 -34.45 -14.88
N SER A 236 -2.44 -35.39 -14.46
CA SER A 236 -1.22 -35.10 -13.69
C SER A 236 -0.18 -34.35 -14.55
N PHE A 237 -0.04 -34.73 -15.82
CA PHE A 237 0.83 -34.01 -16.77
C PHE A 237 0.32 -32.58 -17.04
N VAL A 238 -0.98 -32.41 -17.27
CA VAL A 238 -1.60 -31.07 -17.47
C VAL A 238 -1.43 -30.20 -16.22
N ARG A 239 -1.66 -30.76 -15.00
CA ARG A 239 -1.43 -30.05 -13.73
C ARG A 239 0.03 -29.62 -13.57
N LEU A 240 1.00 -30.49 -13.89
CA LEU A 240 2.42 -30.13 -13.84
C LEU A 240 2.75 -28.98 -14.79
N SER A 241 2.23 -29.02 -16.02
CA SER A 241 2.43 -27.95 -17.01
C SER A 241 1.87 -26.61 -16.51
N GLN A 242 0.66 -26.59 -15.96
CA GLN A 242 0.04 -25.39 -15.37
C GLN A 242 0.88 -24.81 -14.22
N LEU A 243 1.22 -25.63 -13.21
CA LEU A 243 2.02 -25.22 -12.06
C LEU A 243 3.42 -24.73 -12.48
N SER A 244 4.05 -25.39 -13.45
CA SER A 244 5.36 -25.01 -13.97
C SER A 244 5.32 -23.68 -14.70
N CYS A 245 4.29 -23.42 -15.51
CA CYS A 245 4.09 -22.13 -16.19
C CYS A 245 3.82 -20.99 -15.19
N GLU A 246 3.04 -21.22 -14.13
CA GLU A 246 2.84 -20.22 -13.07
C GLU A 246 4.16 -19.94 -12.33
N LEU A 247 4.90 -20.98 -11.94
CA LEU A 247 6.18 -20.83 -11.24
C LEU A 247 7.24 -20.14 -12.12
N VAL A 248 7.29 -20.42 -13.42
CA VAL A 248 8.10 -19.66 -14.38
C VAL A 248 7.71 -18.18 -14.37
N ALA A 249 6.43 -17.85 -14.49
CA ALA A 249 5.95 -16.46 -14.51
C ALA A 249 6.24 -15.69 -13.20
N ARG A 250 6.17 -16.37 -12.04
CA ARG A 250 6.61 -15.82 -10.74
C ARG A 250 8.11 -15.53 -10.72
N LEU A 251 8.93 -16.48 -11.19
CA LEU A 251 10.39 -16.40 -11.13
C LEU A 251 11.00 -15.49 -12.21
N GLU A 252 10.37 -15.30 -13.37
CA GLU A 252 10.99 -14.68 -14.55
C GLU A 252 11.54 -13.27 -14.31
N LYS A 253 10.94 -12.49 -13.41
CA LYS A 253 11.43 -11.14 -13.01
C LYS A 253 12.41 -11.14 -11.82
N GLY A 254 12.39 -12.17 -10.97
CA GLY A 254 13.12 -12.18 -9.69
C GLY A 254 14.25 -13.21 -9.58
N ASN A 255 14.25 -14.23 -10.44
CA ASN A 255 15.25 -15.29 -10.56
C ASN A 255 15.11 -16.00 -11.93
N GLY A 256 15.51 -15.32 -13.01
CA GLY A 256 15.45 -15.87 -14.37
C GLY A 256 16.28 -17.14 -14.58
N ALA A 257 17.28 -17.43 -13.73
CA ALA A 257 18.02 -18.69 -13.78
C ALA A 257 17.15 -19.87 -13.35
N ALA A 258 16.44 -19.74 -12.22
CA ALA A 258 15.49 -20.75 -11.75
C ALA A 258 14.29 -20.91 -12.71
N ALA A 259 13.77 -19.81 -13.26
CA ALA A 259 12.70 -19.88 -14.27
C ALA A 259 13.12 -20.73 -15.49
N ASN A 260 14.36 -20.61 -15.95
CA ASN A 260 14.87 -21.43 -17.05
C ASN A 260 15.09 -22.90 -16.65
N GLU A 261 15.48 -23.21 -15.41
CA GLU A 261 15.59 -24.59 -14.93
C GLU A 261 14.21 -25.26 -14.78
N VAL A 262 13.18 -24.54 -14.29
CA VAL A 262 11.80 -25.05 -14.26
C VAL A 262 11.31 -25.34 -15.68
N ARG A 263 11.56 -24.44 -16.64
CA ARG A 263 11.22 -24.64 -18.06
C ARG A 263 11.91 -25.89 -18.62
N ARG A 264 13.23 -26.03 -18.44
CA ARG A 264 14.03 -27.18 -18.87
C ARG A 264 13.56 -28.49 -18.23
N ARG A 265 13.13 -28.46 -16.96
CA ARG A 265 12.54 -29.61 -16.26
C ARG A 265 11.20 -30.02 -16.88
N LEU A 266 10.32 -29.07 -17.17
CA LEU A 266 9.05 -29.33 -17.87
C LEU A 266 9.31 -29.93 -19.27
N ASP A 267 10.20 -29.31 -20.07
CA ASP A 267 10.57 -29.79 -21.41
C ASP A 267 11.07 -31.25 -21.37
N THR A 268 11.85 -31.61 -20.34
CA THR A 268 12.34 -32.99 -20.13
C THR A 268 11.20 -33.97 -19.86
N VAL A 269 10.16 -33.56 -19.12
CA VAL A 269 8.98 -34.40 -18.83
C VAL A 269 8.09 -34.53 -20.06
N THR A 270 7.83 -33.44 -20.78
CA THR A 270 7.08 -33.43 -22.04
C THR A 270 7.73 -34.36 -23.08
N GLN A 271 9.04 -34.25 -23.29
CA GLN A 271 9.75 -35.15 -24.21
C GLN A 271 9.63 -36.63 -23.81
N ARG A 272 9.67 -36.96 -22.51
CA ARG A 272 9.47 -38.35 -22.04
C ARG A 272 8.03 -38.82 -22.26
N TRP A 273 7.05 -37.97 -22.01
CA TRP A 273 5.64 -38.24 -22.27
C TRP A 273 5.38 -38.51 -23.76
N ASP A 274 5.85 -37.63 -24.65
CA ASP A 274 5.68 -37.76 -26.10
C ASP A 274 6.35 -39.03 -26.64
N ASN A 275 7.55 -39.36 -26.14
CA ASN A 275 8.23 -40.62 -26.46
C ASN A 275 7.47 -41.85 -25.95
N LEU A 276 6.76 -41.76 -24.83
CA LEU A 276 5.92 -42.84 -24.30
C LEU A 276 4.70 -43.07 -25.20
N VAL A 277 3.98 -42.00 -25.57
CA VAL A 277 2.86 -42.02 -26.52
C VAL A 277 3.30 -42.63 -27.86
N ALA A 278 4.34 -42.09 -28.48
CA ALA A 278 4.84 -42.54 -29.78
C ALA A 278 5.27 -44.02 -29.77
N ARG A 279 5.86 -44.51 -28.66
CA ARG A 279 6.20 -45.93 -28.50
C ARG A 279 4.98 -46.84 -28.40
N ILE A 280 3.92 -46.41 -27.69
CA ILE A 280 2.66 -47.18 -27.59
C ILE A 280 1.98 -47.25 -28.96
N GLU A 281 1.85 -46.11 -29.64
CA GLU A 281 1.29 -46.05 -30.99
C GLU A 281 2.06 -46.93 -31.98
N GLU A 282 3.39 -46.87 -32.01
CA GLU A 282 4.19 -47.64 -32.96
C GLU A 282 4.02 -49.15 -32.76
N HIS A 283 4.00 -49.61 -31.51
CA HIS A 283 3.80 -51.03 -31.21
C HIS A 283 2.35 -51.47 -31.49
N SER A 284 1.35 -50.62 -31.29
CA SER A 284 -0.04 -50.89 -31.67
C SER A 284 -0.17 -50.99 -33.20
N ARG A 285 0.35 -49.99 -33.93
CA ARG A 285 0.28 -49.86 -35.38
C ARG A 285 1.00 -51.00 -36.09
N THR A 286 2.21 -51.37 -35.66
CA THR A 286 2.96 -52.51 -36.23
C THR A 286 2.30 -53.86 -35.95
N LEU A 287 1.65 -54.03 -34.79
CA LEU A 287 0.93 -55.26 -34.47
C LEU A 287 -0.29 -55.45 -35.37
N VAL A 288 -1.07 -54.39 -35.61
CA VAL A 288 -2.19 -54.38 -36.57
C VAL A 288 -1.70 -54.59 -38.00
N GLN A 289 -0.67 -53.86 -38.45
CA GLN A 289 -0.10 -53.99 -39.80
C GLN A 289 0.47 -55.39 -40.07
N SER A 290 0.98 -56.09 -39.05
CA SER A 290 1.46 -57.47 -39.18
C SER A 290 0.35 -58.51 -39.38
N GLY A 291 -0.93 -58.11 -39.29
CA GLY A 291 -2.10 -58.99 -39.39
C GLY A 291 -2.29 -59.92 -38.19
N LYS A 292 -1.44 -59.82 -37.15
CA LYS A 292 -1.48 -60.69 -35.97
C LYS A 292 -2.56 -60.30 -34.96
N ALA A 293 -2.93 -59.02 -34.90
CA ALA A 293 -4.04 -58.52 -34.09
C ALA A 293 -5.11 -57.88 -34.98
N ASP A 294 -6.37 -58.30 -34.81
CA ASP A 294 -7.53 -57.66 -35.45
C ASP A 294 -7.81 -56.31 -34.76
N VAL A 295 -8.09 -55.26 -35.54
CA VAL A 295 -8.50 -53.93 -35.07
C VAL A 295 -9.67 -54.04 -34.09
N ARG A 296 -10.57 -55.02 -34.27
CA ARG A 296 -11.68 -55.29 -33.35
C ARG A 296 -11.23 -55.70 -31.94
N GLN A 297 -10.07 -56.32 -31.77
CA GLN A 297 -9.56 -56.69 -30.43
C GLN A 297 -9.09 -55.48 -29.63
N PHE A 298 -8.63 -54.41 -30.31
CA PHE A 298 -8.35 -53.12 -29.67
C PHE A 298 -9.65 -52.39 -29.31
N LEU A 299 -10.64 -52.37 -30.22
CA LEU A 299 -11.91 -51.67 -30.04
C LEU A 299 -12.93 -52.38 -29.12
N ALA A 300 -12.82 -53.69 -28.89
CA ALA A 300 -13.84 -54.45 -28.14
C ALA A 300 -13.93 -54.12 -26.65
N ALA A 301 -13.04 -53.29 -26.10
CA ALA A 301 -13.05 -52.86 -24.70
C ALA A 301 -13.79 -51.52 -24.46
N THR A 302 -14.05 -50.72 -25.50
CA THR A 302 -14.65 -49.38 -25.36
C THR A 302 -16.17 -49.40 -25.47
N GLY A 303 -16.85 -49.87 -24.41
CA GLY A 303 -18.25 -49.52 -24.20
C GLY A 303 -18.98 -50.26 -23.05
N PRO A 304 -20.11 -49.73 -22.54
CA PRO A 304 -20.56 -48.34 -22.61
C PRO A 304 -20.65 -47.70 -21.20
N GLN A 305 -20.01 -46.53 -21.03
CA GLN A 305 -20.27 -45.61 -19.91
C GLN A 305 -20.76 -44.27 -20.46
N ALA A 306 -21.59 -43.57 -19.69
CA ALA A 306 -22.58 -42.63 -20.23
C ALA A 306 -22.02 -41.27 -20.67
N GLY A 307 -22.63 -40.71 -21.74
CA GLY A 307 -22.64 -39.26 -22.01
C GLY A 307 -21.99 -38.83 -23.33
N PRO A 308 -22.76 -38.34 -24.32
CA PRO A 308 -22.19 -37.66 -25.48
C PRO A 308 -21.87 -36.20 -25.14
N SER A 309 -20.58 -35.86 -25.00
CA SER A 309 -20.11 -34.48 -25.12
C SER A 309 -19.41 -34.33 -26.47
N ALA A 310 -19.88 -33.42 -27.31
CA ALA A 310 -19.37 -33.27 -28.66
C ALA A 310 -18.03 -32.50 -28.65
N ILE A 311 -16.96 -33.17 -29.12
CA ILE A 311 -15.70 -32.53 -29.47
C ILE A 311 -15.55 -32.66 -30.99
N ASP A 312 -15.69 -31.53 -31.69
CA ASP A 312 -15.60 -31.46 -33.14
C ASP A 312 -14.12 -31.54 -33.60
N GLN A 313 -13.84 -32.35 -34.61
CA GLN A 313 -12.49 -32.56 -35.12
C GLN A 313 -12.18 -31.57 -36.26
N ASN A 314 -11.43 -30.51 -35.95
CA ASN A 314 -10.89 -29.64 -37.00
C ASN A 314 -9.44 -29.20 -36.73
N VAL A 315 -8.49 -30.09 -37.04
CA VAL A 315 -7.06 -29.77 -36.99
C VAL A 315 -6.68 -28.93 -38.20
N LYS A 316 -6.34 -27.66 -37.97
CA LYS A 316 -5.44 -26.89 -38.84
C LYS A 316 -4.45 -26.08 -38.04
N ALA A 317 -3.21 -26.54 -37.99
CA ALA A 317 -2.08 -25.72 -37.62
C ALA A 317 -1.75 -24.78 -38.78
N ASP A 318 -1.88 -23.46 -38.59
CA ASP A 318 -0.83 -22.49 -38.94
C ASP A 318 -1.13 -21.10 -38.34
N ARG A 319 -0.29 -20.63 -37.40
CA ARG A 319 0.25 -19.26 -37.33
C ARG A 319 0.95 -18.95 -36.00
N VAL A 320 2.28 -18.84 -36.10
CA VAL A 320 3.15 -17.83 -35.46
C VAL A 320 2.52 -17.01 -34.32
N VAL A 321 2.88 -17.33 -33.07
CA VAL A 321 2.73 -16.41 -31.95
C VAL A 321 3.75 -15.27 -32.09
N LYS A 322 3.29 -14.03 -31.98
CA LYS A 322 4.12 -12.87 -31.62
C LYS A 322 3.63 -12.32 -30.27
N PRO A 323 4.52 -11.73 -29.45
CA PRO A 323 4.15 -11.26 -28.12
C PRO A 323 3.24 -10.03 -28.22
N THR A 324 2.21 -9.99 -27.38
CA THR A 324 1.33 -8.82 -27.20
C THR A 324 1.68 -8.16 -25.87
N GLU A 325 2.11 -6.91 -25.90
CA GLU A 325 2.46 -6.13 -24.72
C GLU A 325 1.19 -5.76 -23.93
N SER A 326 1.15 -6.05 -22.63
CA SER A 326 0.07 -5.62 -21.72
C SER A 326 0.24 -4.14 -21.32
N SER A 327 0.11 -3.24 -22.29
CA SER A 327 0.18 -1.79 -22.06
C SER A 327 -1.17 -1.25 -21.56
N LEU A 328 -1.21 -0.81 -20.30
CA LEU A 328 -2.33 -0.07 -19.71
C LEU A 328 -2.62 1.19 -20.54
N LYS A 329 -3.87 1.36 -21.01
CA LYS A 329 -4.33 2.63 -21.58
C LYS A 329 -5.69 3.06 -21.04
N SER A 330 -5.65 4.24 -20.44
CA SER A 330 -6.77 5.07 -20.02
C SER A 330 -7.94 5.05 -21.03
N THR A 331 -9.16 4.88 -20.54
CA THR A 331 -10.37 5.13 -21.32
C THR A 331 -10.63 6.63 -21.39
N THR A 332 -10.34 7.24 -22.53
CA THR A 332 -10.79 8.60 -22.88
C THR A 332 -12.13 8.53 -23.62
N MET A 333 -12.84 9.66 -23.71
CA MET A 333 -14.18 9.81 -24.25
C MET A 333 -14.32 9.58 -25.77
N GLU A 334 -15.58 9.34 -26.20
CA GLU A 334 -16.15 9.62 -27.54
C GLU A 334 -15.73 8.68 -28.71
N ALA A 335 -16.57 8.39 -29.74
CA ALA A 335 -17.92 8.87 -30.06
C ALA A 335 -18.70 7.93 -31.04
N LEU A 336 -20.04 8.11 -31.13
CA LEU A 336 -20.93 7.83 -32.29
C LEU A 336 -21.11 6.36 -32.75
N ALA A 337 -22.20 5.90 -33.40
CA ALA A 337 -23.59 6.36 -33.68
C ALA A 337 -24.42 5.10 -34.10
N ALA A 338 -25.73 5.08 -34.41
CA ALA A 338 -26.78 6.10 -34.61
C ALA A 338 -28.09 5.66 -33.87
N ASP A 339 -29.37 5.82 -34.25
CA ASP A 339 -30.10 6.24 -35.48
C ASP A 339 -31.51 6.80 -35.05
N PRO A 340 -32.52 7.13 -35.90
CA PRO A 340 -33.39 8.30 -35.65
C PRO A 340 -34.88 8.03 -35.29
N GLY A 341 -35.56 9.04 -34.71
CA GLY A 341 -36.98 8.93 -34.33
C GLY A 341 -37.72 10.21 -33.88
N GLU A 342 -37.78 11.25 -34.74
CA GLU A 342 -38.77 12.36 -34.76
C GLU A 342 -38.99 13.33 -33.54
N THR A 343 -39.57 14.49 -33.89
CA THR A 343 -40.17 15.56 -33.05
C THR A 343 -39.28 16.43 -32.15
N THR A 344 -39.33 17.73 -32.45
CA THR A 344 -38.65 18.86 -31.79
C THR A 344 -39.31 19.34 -30.49
N THR A 345 -38.53 19.55 -29.42
CA THR A 345 -38.78 20.56 -28.37
C THR A 345 -37.49 20.86 -27.58
N ASP A 346 -37.30 22.10 -27.12
CA ASP A 346 -36.09 22.62 -26.46
C ASP A 346 -35.83 22.06 -25.04
N THR A 347 -35.61 20.74 -24.92
CA THR A 347 -35.60 20.01 -23.62
C THR A 347 -34.26 19.34 -23.28
N GLU A 348 -33.43 19.04 -24.29
CA GLU A 348 -32.18 18.27 -24.13
C GLU A 348 -31.18 18.81 -23.07
N PRO A 349 -30.91 20.13 -22.94
CA PRO A 349 -29.92 20.61 -21.97
C PRO A 349 -30.39 20.52 -20.50
N GLU A 350 -31.71 20.57 -20.23
CA GLU A 350 -32.22 20.37 -18.86
C GLU A 350 -32.08 18.91 -18.42
N GLU A 351 -32.29 17.95 -19.33
CA GLU A 351 -32.16 16.52 -19.00
C GLU A 351 -30.68 16.12 -18.77
N ALA A 352 -29.74 16.62 -19.58
CA ALA A 352 -28.31 16.41 -19.36
C ALA A 352 -27.82 17.01 -18.03
N THR A 353 -28.25 18.23 -17.69
CA THR A 353 -27.87 18.89 -16.43
C THR A 353 -28.51 18.25 -15.21
N HIS A 354 -29.74 17.74 -15.33
CA HIS A 354 -30.39 16.95 -14.27
C HIS A 354 -29.64 15.62 -14.01
N GLN A 355 -29.16 14.93 -15.06
CA GLN A 355 -28.38 13.70 -14.91
C GLN A 355 -27.06 13.89 -14.14
N ILE A 356 -26.38 15.04 -14.29
CA ILE A 356 -25.18 15.37 -13.52
C ILE A 356 -25.50 15.42 -12.01
N VAL A 357 -26.57 16.13 -11.64
CA VAL A 357 -27.02 16.24 -10.24
C VAL A 357 -27.46 14.89 -9.68
N GLU A 358 -28.26 14.12 -10.44
CA GLU A 358 -28.70 12.77 -10.03
C GLU A 358 -27.53 11.79 -9.86
N ARG A 359 -26.45 11.92 -10.65
CA ARG A 359 -25.22 11.14 -10.46
C ARG A 359 -24.53 11.49 -9.14
N PHE A 360 -24.34 12.78 -8.86
CA PHE A 360 -23.76 13.25 -7.61
C PHE A 360 -24.59 12.81 -6.40
N LEU A 361 -25.92 12.96 -6.45
CA LEU A 361 -26.83 12.53 -5.39
C LEU A 361 -26.74 11.02 -5.13
N LYS A 362 -26.56 10.20 -6.17
CA LYS A 362 -26.30 8.75 -6.03
C LYS A 362 -24.95 8.46 -5.38
N HIS A 363 -23.89 9.22 -5.70
CA HIS A 363 -22.59 9.08 -5.05
C HIS A 363 -22.66 9.47 -3.55
N VAL A 364 -23.30 10.59 -3.21
CA VAL A 364 -23.55 11.04 -1.82
C VAL A 364 -24.38 10.00 -1.06
N ALA A 365 -25.46 9.49 -1.64
CA ALA A 365 -26.31 8.47 -1.02
C ALA A 365 -25.56 7.15 -0.79
N LYS A 366 -24.73 6.72 -1.75
CA LYS A 366 -23.89 5.52 -1.61
C LYS A 366 -22.88 5.68 -0.47
N LEU A 367 -22.13 6.79 -0.40
CA LEU A 367 -21.18 6.98 0.69
C LEU A 367 -21.88 7.16 2.04
N THR A 368 -23.06 7.79 2.08
CA THR A 368 -23.89 7.87 3.29
C THR A 368 -24.25 6.48 3.83
N ALA A 369 -24.56 5.51 2.95
CA ALA A 369 -24.86 4.13 3.32
C ALA A 369 -23.60 3.35 3.73
N GLU A 370 -22.48 3.50 3.01
CA GLU A 370 -21.18 2.92 3.41
C GLU A 370 -20.75 3.39 4.81
N MET A 371 -21.15 4.59 5.22
CA MET A 371 -20.88 5.16 6.54
C MET A 371 -21.92 4.88 7.63
N GLU A 372 -23.03 4.20 7.32
CA GLU A 372 -24.06 3.88 8.32
C GLU A 372 -23.53 3.08 9.53
N PRO A 373 -22.62 2.08 9.38
CA PRO A 373 -22.02 1.37 10.51
C PRO A 373 -21.25 2.28 11.47
N LEU A 374 -20.50 3.27 10.95
CA LEU A 374 -19.79 4.26 11.76
C LEU A 374 -20.75 5.23 12.47
N GLN A 375 -21.89 5.56 11.84
CA GLN A 375 -22.94 6.37 12.48
C GLN A 375 -23.67 5.61 13.58
N ALA A 376 -23.89 4.30 13.42
CA ALA A 376 -24.45 3.43 14.46
C ALA A 376 -23.45 3.23 15.62
N TRP A 377 -22.18 2.99 15.32
CA TRP A 377 -21.10 2.87 16.32
C TRP A 377 -20.95 4.16 17.14
N THR A 378 -20.89 5.33 16.51
CA THR A 378 -20.77 6.62 17.25
C THR A 378 -21.98 6.95 18.13
N SER A 379 -23.14 6.38 17.81
CA SER A 379 -24.37 6.52 18.61
C SER A 379 -24.46 5.52 19.77
N THR A 380 -23.61 4.49 19.80
CA THR A 380 -23.64 3.40 20.80
C THR A 380 -22.36 3.29 21.63
N PHE A 381 -21.23 3.81 21.13
CA PHE A 381 -19.94 3.76 21.80
C PHE A 381 -19.84 4.74 22.97
N SER A 382 -19.36 4.23 24.11
CA SER A 382 -19.12 5.00 25.33
C SER A 382 -17.72 4.70 25.87
N VAL A 383 -17.00 5.75 26.29
CA VAL A 383 -15.61 5.66 26.73
C VAL A 383 -15.56 5.23 28.19
N SER A 384 -14.76 4.19 28.49
CA SER A 384 -14.51 3.71 29.85
C SER A 384 -13.08 4.05 30.29
N ARG A 385 -12.93 4.79 31.39
CA ARG A 385 -11.63 5.09 32.03
C ARG A 385 -11.11 3.98 32.96
N LYS A 386 -11.74 2.79 32.98
CA LYS A 386 -11.25 1.68 33.82
C LYS A 386 -9.93 1.12 33.27
N PRO A 387 -8.85 1.00 34.06
CA PRO A 387 -7.52 0.63 33.54
C PRO A 387 -7.46 -0.68 32.75
N ASP A 388 -8.27 -1.67 33.12
CA ASP A 388 -8.42 -2.96 32.44
C ASP A 388 -9.11 -2.85 31.06
N GLN A 389 -9.89 -1.79 30.83
CA GLN A 389 -10.60 -1.55 29.58
C GLN A 389 -9.93 -0.49 28.69
N VAL A 390 -9.17 0.47 29.24
CA VAL A 390 -8.57 1.59 28.46
C VAL A 390 -7.79 1.08 27.24
N ARG A 391 -6.91 0.08 27.40
CA ARG A 391 -6.15 -0.50 26.28
C ARG A 391 -7.06 -1.09 25.19
N LYS A 392 -8.18 -1.71 25.56
CA LYS A 392 -9.16 -2.26 24.62
C LYS A 392 -9.94 -1.15 23.92
N MET A 393 -10.28 -0.08 24.62
CA MET A 393 -10.97 1.08 24.04
C MET A 393 -10.06 1.82 23.05
N ILE A 394 -8.77 2.01 23.38
CA ILE A 394 -7.77 2.57 22.46
C ILE A 394 -7.70 1.76 21.18
N SER A 395 -7.59 0.43 21.27
CA SER A 395 -7.55 -0.46 20.10
C SER A 395 -8.79 -0.34 19.21
N ILE A 396 -9.99 -0.21 19.79
CA ILE A 396 -11.24 0.01 19.03
C ILE A 396 -11.25 1.40 18.37
N CYS A 397 -10.81 2.44 19.07
CA CYS A 397 -10.73 3.78 18.48
C CYS A 397 -9.66 3.87 17.37
N GLN A 398 -8.55 3.14 17.49
CA GLN A 398 -7.54 3.00 16.44
C GLN A 398 -8.09 2.28 15.20
N GLU A 399 -8.84 1.18 15.38
CA GLU A 399 -9.55 0.50 14.28
C GLU A 399 -10.48 1.47 13.54
N LYS A 400 -11.27 2.28 14.27
CA LYS A 400 -12.20 3.23 13.66
C LYS A 400 -11.54 4.49 13.10
N LEU A 401 -10.33 4.86 13.54
CA LEU A 401 -9.50 5.86 12.86
C LEU A 401 -9.01 5.36 11.49
N ILE A 402 -8.69 4.07 11.34
CA ILE A 402 -8.32 3.48 10.05
C ILE A 402 -9.55 3.46 9.12
N GLU A 403 -10.72 3.08 9.63
CA GLU A 403 -11.98 3.07 8.86
C GLU A 403 -12.39 4.48 8.38
N ILE A 404 -12.18 5.53 9.20
CA ILE A 404 -12.30 6.94 8.77
C ILE A 404 -11.36 7.25 7.62
N LYS A 405 -10.07 6.88 7.70
CA LYS A 405 -9.06 7.28 6.69
C LYS A 405 -9.34 6.71 5.29
N ASP A 406 -9.92 5.51 5.18
CA ASP A 406 -10.42 5.00 3.89
C ASP A 406 -11.59 5.85 3.35
N GLN A 407 -12.52 6.22 4.23
CA GLN A 407 -13.69 7.03 3.84
C GLN A 407 -13.29 8.46 3.47
N GLU A 408 -12.28 9.05 4.11
CA GLU A 408 -11.78 10.40 3.85
C GLU A 408 -11.37 10.59 2.37
N ALA A 409 -10.72 9.58 1.79
CA ALA A 409 -10.36 9.56 0.37
C ALA A 409 -11.57 9.50 -0.58
N LYS A 410 -12.77 9.13 -0.10
CA LYS A 410 -14.05 9.17 -0.82
C LYS A 410 -14.79 10.49 -0.58
N VAL A 411 -14.75 11.04 0.65
CA VAL A 411 -15.28 12.37 1.00
C VAL A 411 -14.64 13.45 0.14
N ASN A 412 -13.31 13.43 0.01
CA ASN A 412 -12.57 14.42 -0.78
C ASN A 412 -12.94 14.34 -2.28
N ARG A 413 -13.30 13.17 -2.80
CA ARG A 413 -13.81 13.03 -4.19
C ARG A 413 -15.19 13.64 -4.35
N LEU A 414 -16.11 13.45 -3.39
CA LEU A 414 -17.40 14.13 -3.41
C LEU A 414 -17.25 15.65 -3.35
N GLN A 415 -16.30 16.17 -2.57
CA GLN A 415 -16.05 17.61 -2.53
C GLN A 415 -15.55 18.13 -3.89
N LEU A 416 -14.63 17.43 -4.54
CA LEU A 416 -14.16 17.77 -5.89
C LEU A 416 -15.26 17.67 -6.96
N GLU A 417 -16.16 16.68 -6.87
CA GLU A 417 -17.34 16.60 -7.76
C GLU A 417 -18.29 17.79 -7.54
N LEU A 418 -18.45 18.25 -6.30
CA LEU A 418 -19.27 19.43 -5.96
C LEU A 418 -18.63 20.74 -6.45
N GLU A 419 -17.31 20.90 -6.28
CA GLU A 419 -16.55 22.03 -6.80
C GLU A 419 -16.59 22.07 -8.34
N HIS A 420 -16.47 20.93 -9.02
CA HIS A 420 -16.62 20.84 -10.48
C HIS A 420 -18.04 21.24 -10.94
N MET A 421 -19.09 20.88 -10.19
CA MET A 421 -20.45 21.36 -10.49
C MET A 421 -20.57 22.88 -10.34
N HIS A 422 -20.00 23.49 -9.30
CA HIS A 422 -19.98 24.95 -9.14
C HIS A 422 -19.23 25.69 -10.26
N LEU A 423 -18.32 25.02 -10.98
CA LEU A 423 -17.60 25.57 -12.13
C LEU A 423 -18.30 25.34 -13.47
N SER A 424 -19.33 24.49 -13.54
CA SER A 424 -20.07 24.22 -14.77
C SER A 424 -21.08 25.33 -15.10
N ALA A 425 -21.04 25.85 -16.33
CA ALA A 425 -21.87 26.97 -16.77
C ALA A 425 -23.35 26.62 -16.93
N ASP A 426 -23.66 25.32 -17.10
CA ASP A 426 -24.99 24.83 -17.48
C ASP A 426 -25.90 24.52 -16.27
N LEU A 427 -25.34 24.45 -15.05
CA LEU A 427 -26.13 24.13 -13.85
C LEU A 427 -26.87 25.35 -13.27
N THR A 428 -28.20 25.23 -13.17
CA THR A 428 -29.04 26.25 -12.54
C THR A 428 -28.73 26.40 -11.04
N PRO A 429 -29.01 27.57 -10.42
CA PRO A 429 -28.87 27.74 -8.97
C PRO A 429 -29.73 26.75 -8.14
N ALA A 430 -30.84 26.25 -8.70
CA ALA A 430 -31.66 25.21 -8.05
C ALA A 430 -30.96 23.84 -8.04
N HIS A 431 -30.28 23.49 -9.14
CA HIS A 431 -29.47 22.28 -9.25
C HIS A 431 -28.30 22.30 -8.25
N LEU A 432 -27.53 23.40 -8.23
CA LEU A 432 -26.41 23.58 -7.30
C LEU A 432 -26.89 23.57 -5.84
N LYS A 433 -28.03 24.20 -5.53
CA LYS A 433 -28.62 24.11 -4.18
C LYS A 433 -28.96 22.68 -3.79
N ARG A 434 -29.59 21.90 -4.68
CA ARG A 434 -29.98 20.50 -4.39
C ARG A 434 -28.76 19.61 -4.12
N ALA A 435 -27.64 19.86 -4.80
CA ALA A 435 -26.36 19.20 -4.51
C ALA A 435 -25.77 19.64 -3.15
N ASN A 436 -25.72 20.95 -2.89
CA ASN A 436 -25.24 21.52 -1.63
C ASN A 436 -26.04 21.02 -0.42
N ASP A 437 -27.36 21.07 -0.45
CA ASP A 437 -28.24 20.61 0.64
C ASP A 437 -27.99 19.12 0.98
N ALA A 438 -27.68 18.29 -0.02
CA ALA A 438 -27.36 16.87 0.15
C ALA A 438 -25.94 16.66 0.73
N PHE A 439 -24.94 17.36 0.20
CA PHE A 439 -23.57 17.27 0.70
C PHE A 439 -23.43 17.83 2.12
N GLU A 440 -24.11 18.93 2.45
CA GLU A 440 -24.09 19.51 3.80
C GLU A 440 -24.73 18.55 4.83
N LYS A 441 -25.81 17.85 4.45
CA LYS A 441 -26.41 16.80 5.27
C LYS A 441 -25.44 15.64 5.51
N PHE A 442 -24.71 15.20 4.48
CA PHE A 442 -23.67 14.18 4.60
C PHE A 442 -22.50 14.65 5.48
N ALA A 443 -21.99 15.87 5.24
CA ALA A 443 -20.87 16.47 5.97
C ALA A 443 -21.17 16.64 7.48
N LYS A 444 -22.41 16.93 7.86
CA LYS A 444 -22.86 16.92 9.27
C LYS A 444 -22.78 15.52 9.89
N GLY A 445 -23.08 14.47 9.12
CA GLY A 445 -22.87 13.08 9.51
C GLY A 445 -21.39 12.74 9.69
N TRP A 446 -20.57 13.08 8.69
CA TRP A 446 -19.10 12.93 8.69
C TRP A 446 -18.45 13.59 9.91
N ALA A 447 -18.71 14.89 10.12
CA ALA A 447 -18.15 15.66 11.22
C ALA A 447 -18.49 15.05 12.58
N ARG A 448 -19.74 14.59 12.79
CA ARG A 448 -20.14 13.90 14.02
C ARG A 448 -19.33 12.62 14.26
N ILE A 449 -18.96 11.89 13.20
CA ILE A 449 -18.14 10.68 13.32
C ILE A 449 -16.72 11.03 13.75
N VAL A 450 -16.09 11.97 13.03
CA VAL A 450 -14.72 12.42 13.30
C VAL A 450 -14.59 13.01 14.71
N THR A 451 -15.46 13.98 15.08
CA THR A 451 -15.45 14.59 16.41
C THR A 451 -15.59 13.54 17.52
N LYS A 452 -16.50 12.57 17.37
CA LYS A 452 -16.73 11.55 18.40
C LYS A 452 -15.52 10.62 18.60
N ILE A 453 -14.76 10.35 17.54
CA ILE A 453 -13.54 9.53 17.61
C ILE A 453 -12.37 10.34 18.17
N SER A 454 -12.22 11.61 17.80
CA SER A 454 -11.22 12.51 18.40
C SER A 454 -11.48 12.76 19.89
N GLU A 455 -12.74 13.00 20.29
CA GLU A 455 -13.14 13.07 21.71
C GLU A 455 -12.77 11.78 22.46
N ALA A 456 -13.09 10.62 21.89
CA ALA A 456 -12.81 9.33 22.50
C ALA A 456 -11.31 9.07 22.66
N MET A 457 -10.52 9.36 21.62
CA MET A 457 -9.06 9.28 21.66
C MET A 457 -8.49 10.21 22.72
N ASN A 458 -8.85 11.50 22.72
CA ASN A 458 -8.34 12.46 23.70
C ASN A 458 -8.64 12.05 25.16
N VAL A 459 -9.78 11.41 25.43
CA VAL A 459 -10.13 10.89 26.77
C VAL A 459 -9.39 9.58 27.13
N LEU A 460 -8.84 8.87 26.15
CA LEU A 460 -8.12 7.60 26.32
C LEU A 460 -6.59 7.73 26.22
N THR A 461 -6.09 8.75 25.52
CA THR A 461 -4.66 9.05 25.33
C THR A 461 -4.21 10.29 26.12
N GLY A 462 -5.13 10.96 26.81
CA GLY A 462 -4.80 12.08 27.69
C GLY A 462 -3.77 11.66 28.73
N HIS A 463 -2.61 12.31 28.70
CA HIS A 463 -1.79 12.44 29.90
C HIS A 463 -2.63 13.20 30.93
N ASP A 464 -2.55 12.82 32.20
CA ASP A 464 -3.06 13.67 33.27
C ASP A 464 -2.06 14.84 33.46
N GLU A 465 -2.13 15.83 32.56
CA GLU A 465 -1.44 17.12 32.70
C GLU A 465 -1.75 17.76 34.07
N ALA A 466 -2.92 17.46 34.65
CA ALA A 466 -3.30 17.87 35.99
C ALA A 466 -2.48 17.20 37.11
N ASP A 467 -2.03 15.95 36.96
CA ASP A 467 -1.14 15.29 37.92
C ASP A 467 0.30 15.78 37.72
N GLU A 468 0.77 15.97 36.48
CA GLU A 468 2.09 16.56 36.23
C GLU A 468 2.17 18.02 36.69
N GLU A 469 1.17 18.86 36.43
CA GLU A 469 1.10 20.22 36.99
C GLU A 469 1.03 20.22 38.52
N GLN A 470 0.28 19.31 39.17
CA GLN A 470 0.27 19.23 40.64
C GLN A 470 1.58 18.71 41.24
N VAL A 471 2.28 17.79 40.57
CA VAL A 471 3.61 17.31 40.99
C VAL A 471 4.66 18.40 40.78
N VAL A 472 4.63 19.12 39.67
CA VAL A 472 5.51 20.27 39.40
C VAL A 472 5.22 21.43 40.35
N ALA A 473 3.95 21.76 40.61
CA ALA A 473 3.56 22.78 41.58
C ALA A 473 4.05 22.44 42.99
N LYS A 474 3.86 21.20 43.47
CA LYS A 474 4.44 20.74 44.74
C LYS A 474 5.96 20.78 44.75
N GLY A 475 6.61 20.45 43.64
CA GLY A 475 8.06 20.56 43.50
C GLY A 475 8.54 22.02 43.63
N ILE A 476 7.79 22.96 43.06
CA ILE A 476 8.05 24.41 43.15
C ILE A 476 7.78 24.92 44.58
N GLU A 477 6.67 24.54 45.22
CA GLU A 477 6.37 24.89 46.62
C GLU A 477 7.47 24.38 47.58
N GLN A 478 7.88 23.12 47.45
CA GLN A 478 8.96 22.54 48.26
C GLN A 478 10.32 23.18 47.97
N TRP A 479 10.57 23.64 46.74
CA TRP A 479 11.78 24.38 46.40
C TRP A 479 11.79 25.79 47.02
N ILE A 480 10.65 26.48 47.01
CA ILE A 480 10.48 27.80 47.67
C ILE A 480 10.66 27.68 49.18
N GLU A 481 10.02 26.70 49.85
CA GLU A 481 10.22 26.42 51.29
C GLU A 481 11.65 25.99 51.64
N GLY A 482 12.46 25.61 50.64
CA GLY A 482 13.87 25.28 50.76
C GLY A 482 14.83 26.47 50.55
N CYS A 483 14.35 27.60 50.03
CA CYS A 483 15.15 28.82 49.83
C CYS A 483 15.03 29.84 50.97
N ASP A 484 13.98 29.76 51.79
CA ASP A 484 13.76 30.63 52.97
C ASP A 484 14.34 30.04 54.30
N LYS A 485 15.40 29.21 54.21
CA LYS A 485 16.08 28.57 55.36
C LYS A 485 17.61 28.60 55.23
#